data_AF-A0A0F0L274-F1
#
_entry.id   AF-A0A0F0L274-F1
#
_cell.length_a   1.000
_cell.length_b   1.000
_cell.length_c   1.000
_cell.angle_alpha   90.00
_cell.angle_beta   90.00
_cell.angle_gamma   90.00
#
_symmetry.space_group_name_H-M   'P 1'
#
loop_
_entity.id
_entity.type
_entity.pdbx_description
1 polymer ?
#
loop_
_entity_poly.entity_id
_entity_poly.type
_entity_poly.pdbx_seq_one_letter_code
_entity_poly.pdbx_strand_id
1 'polypeptide(L)'
;MRDSLAGVLDYLAALSGSPLRIAHRINEFSVTAEVVRAGAAIAVMPRATATPLAVDGLVLRPLSDVDLVRHVDVLARPDALAYTSVRRVLRTLQDVAARLQSDPLSSPR
;
A
#
# COMPACT_ATOMS: atom_id res chain seq x y z
N MET A 1 -13.95 3.35 10.43
CA MET A 1 -13.61 3.55 9.02
C MET A 1 -12.42 4.50 8.95
N ARG A 2 -11.21 3.98 9.19
CA ARG A 2 -9.93 4.70 9.12
C ARG A 2 -9.11 4.05 7.99
N ASP A 3 -9.70 4.02 6.80
CA ASP A 3 -9.18 3.25 5.66
C ASP A 3 -8.31 4.12 4.77
N SER A 4 -7.15 4.54 5.29
CA SER A 4 -6.14 5.19 4.45
C SER A 4 -4.74 5.01 5.02
N LEU A 5 -3.74 5.11 4.15
CA LEU A 5 -2.33 5.18 4.53
C LEU A 5 -2.05 6.26 5.59
N ALA A 6 -2.87 7.31 5.65
CA ALA A 6 -2.77 8.34 6.70
C ALA A 6 -3.09 7.78 8.10
N GLY A 7 -4.01 6.81 8.22
CA GLY A 7 -4.30 6.13 9.48
C GLY A 7 -3.13 5.30 10.00
N VAL A 8 -2.22 4.87 9.11
CA VAL A 8 -0.99 4.17 9.51
C VAL A 8 -0.07 5.11 10.29
N LEU A 9 0.05 6.37 9.88
CA LEU A 9 0.90 7.34 10.59
C LEU A 9 0.34 7.64 11.98
N ASP A 10 -0.98 7.76 12.13
CA ASP A 10 -1.63 7.91 13.44
C ASP A 10 -1.34 6.71 14.35
N TYR A 11 -1.42 5.50 13.81
CA TYR A 11 -1.15 4.26 14.54
C TYR A 11 0.32 4.17 14.98
N LEU A 12 1.25 4.47 14.06
CA LEU A 12 2.69 4.50 14.36
C LEU A 12 3.04 5.56 15.41
N ALA A 13 2.44 6.75 15.37
CA ALA A 13 2.63 7.78 16.39
C ALA A 13 2.16 7.32 17.78
N ALA A 14 1.05 6.58 17.84
CA ALA A 14 0.55 6.00 19.08
C ALA A 14 1.50 4.94 19.63
N LEU A 15 2.03 4.06 18.76
CA LEU A 15 2.99 3.03 19.14
C LEU A 15 4.35 3.60 19.58
N SER A 16 4.82 4.66 18.94
CA SER A 16 6.10 5.31 19.29
C SER A 16 6.03 6.17 20.55
N GLY A 17 4.85 6.31 21.17
CA GLY A 17 4.63 7.15 22.36
C GLY A 17 4.97 8.63 22.15
N SER A 18 5.09 9.07 20.90
CA SER A 18 5.58 10.40 20.54
C SER A 18 5.00 10.84 19.18
N PRO A 19 4.69 12.13 19.00
CA PRO A 19 4.14 12.61 17.74
C PRO A 19 5.17 12.48 16.62
N LEU A 20 4.74 11.91 15.48
CA LEU A 20 5.56 11.86 14.28
C LEU A 20 5.71 13.27 13.68
N ARG A 21 6.94 13.63 13.29
CA ARG A 21 7.19 14.86 12.52
C ARG A 21 6.91 14.61 11.04
N ILE A 22 5.71 14.99 10.59
CA ILE A 22 5.31 14.85 9.19
C ILE A 22 5.84 16.03 8.37
N ALA A 23 6.94 15.82 7.63
CA ALA A 23 7.50 16.85 6.75
C ALA A 23 6.65 17.07 5.48
N HIS A 24 6.16 15.99 4.89
CA HIS A 24 5.38 16.03 3.65
C HIS A 24 4.25 15.00 3.67
N ARG A 25 3.11 15.36 3.04
CA ARG A 25 2.02 14.43 2.71
C ARG A 25 1.86 14.41 1.20
N ILE A 26 2.21 13.30 0.57
CA ILE A 26 2.23 13.13 -0.88
C ILE A 26 1.31 11.96 -1.22
N ASN A 27 0.37 12.19 -2.13
CA ASN A 27 -0.64 11.18 -2.51
C ASN A 27 -0.21 10.30 -3.70
N GLU A 28 1.02 10.47 -4.17
CA GLU A 28 1.60 9.75 -5.30
C GLU A 28 2.90 9.06 -4.87
N PHE A 29 2.95 7.75 -5.01
CA PHE A 29 4.06 6.94 -4.50
C PHE A 29 5.34 7.09 -5.31
N SER A 30 5.22 7.31 -6.62
CA SER A 30 6.39 7.59 -7.47
C SER A 30 7.10 8.87 -7.04
N VAL A 31 6.35 9.96 -6.82
CA VAL A 31 6.87 11.24 -6.30
C VAL A 31 7.46 11.05 -4.89
N THR A 32 6.78 10.29 -4.04
CA THR A 32 7.29 9.98 -2.69
C THR A 32 8.62 9.25 -2.74
N ALA A 33 8.78 8.29 -3.65
CA ALA A 33 10.03 7.55 -3.86
C ALA A 33 11.18 8.50 -4.26
N GLU A 34 10.94 9.44 -5.18
CA GLU A 34 11.96 10.43 -5.55
C GLU A 34 12.38 11.34 -4.39
N VAL A 35 11.42 11.78 -3.56
CA VAL A 35 11.73 12.58 -2.36
C VAL A 35 12.60 11.79 -1.36
N VAL A 36 12.32 10.50 -1.19
CA VAL A 36 13.14 9.62 -0.34
C VAL A 36 14.53 9.43 -0.95
N ARG A 37 14.64 9.19 -2.27
CA ARG A 37 15.94 9.03 -2.95
C ARG A 37 16.80 10.29 -2.90
N ALA A 38 16.19 11.47 -2.96
CA ALA A 38 16.89 12.74 -2.76
C ALA A 38 17.45 12.92 -1.33
N GLY A 39 17.22 11.96 -0.42
CA GLY A 39 17.87 11.86 0.88
C GLY A 39 17.19 12.67 1.99
N ALA A 40 16.00 13.23 1.74
CA ALA A 40 15.38 14.18 2.66
C ALA A 40 14.37 13.55 3.63
N ALA A 41 13.97 12.28 3.46
CA ALA A 41 12.89 11.68 4.23
C ALA A 41 12.88 10.16 4.27
N ILE A 42 12.10 9.61 5.21
CA ILE A 42 11.57 8.24 5.19
C ILE A 42 10.06 8.31 4.91
N ALA A 43 9.51 7.31 4.25
CA ALA A 43 8.10 7.25 3.90
C ALA A 43 7.48 5.90 4.25
N VAL A 44 6.20 5.92 4.63
CA VAL A 44 5.38 4.70 4.73
C VAL A 44 4.84 4.41 3.34
N MET A 45 5.13 3.21 2.83
CA MET A 45 4.82 2.83 1.47
C MET A 45 4.03 1.51 1.45
N PRO A 46 2.94 1.40 0.66
CA PRO A 46 2.27 0.12 0.46
C PRO A 46 3.18 -0.84 -0.32
N ARG A 47 3.42 -2.02 0.25
CA ARG A 47 4.32 -3.05 -0.30
C ARG A 47 4.09 -3.31 -1.80
N ALA A 48 2.86 -3.68 -2.17
CA ALA A 48 2.56 -4.18 -3.52
C ALA A 48 2.89 -3.19 -4.65
N THR A 49 2.64 -1.90 -4.45
CA THR A 49 2.89 -0.87 -5.47
C THR A 49 4.25 -0.19 -5.31
N ALA A 50 4.88 -0.32 -4.14
CA ALA A 50 6.20 0.23 -3.88
C ALA A 50 7.35 -0.71 -4.26
N THR A 51 7.14 -2.03 -4.30
CA THR A 51 8.18 -2.99 -4.69
C THR A 51 8.86 -2.63 -6.01
N PRO A 52 8.14 -2.29 -7.10
CA PRO A 52 8.78 -1.89 -8.35
C PRO A 52 9.55 -0.56 -8.26
N LEU A 53 9.20 0.30 -7.29
CA LEU A 53 9.87 1.57 -7.04
C LEU A 53 11.16 1.38 -6.21
N ALA A 54 11.33 0.24 -5.55
CA ALA A 54 12.46 -0.09 -4.67
C ALA A 54 13.75 -0.43 -5.45
N VAL A 55 14.15 0.52 -6.29
CA VAL A 55 15.33 0.48 -7.15
C VAL A 55 16.16 1.76 -6.93
N ASP A 56 17.38 1.78 -7.47
CA ASP A 56 18.26 2.96 -7.48
C ASP A 56 18.51 3.55 -6.09
N GLY A 57 18.80 2.66 -5.12
CA GLY A 57 19.11 3.06 -3.74
C GLY A 57 17.90 3.26 -2.83
N LEU A 58 16.66 3.13 -3.35
CA LEU A 58 15.47 3.03 -2.51
C LEU A 58 15.32 1.61 -1.96
N VAL A 59 15.30 1.47 -0.64
CA VAL A 59 15.09 0.19 0.03
C VAL A 59 13.76 0.17 0.78
N LEU A 60 13.02 -0.93 0.65
CA LEU A 60 11.84 -1.18 1.48
C LEU A 60 12.24 -1.94 2.74
N ARG A 61 11.74 -1.47 3.88
CA ARG A 61 11.87 -2.16 5.16
C ARG A 61 10.47 -2.50 5.67
N PRO A 62 10.19 -3.78 6.01
CA PRO A 62 8.91 -4.13 6.60
C PRO A 62 8.78 -3.45 7.96
N LEU A 63 7.56 -3.01 8.29
CA LEU A 63 7.23 -2.59 9.65
C LEU A 63 7.07 -3.86 10.49
N SER A 64 7.96 -4.08 11.46
CA SER A 64 7.84 -5.18 12.43
C SER A 64 6.85 -4.81 13.53
N ASP A 65 6.28 -5.81 14.19
CA ASP A 65 5.44 -5.64 15.38
C ASP A 65 4.16 -4.81 15.15
N VAL A 66 3.76 -4.67 13.89
CA VAL A 66 2.66 -3.83 13.44
C VAL A 66 1.85 -4.58 12.38
N ASP A 67 0.66 -5.06 12.76
CA ASP A 67 -0.27 -5.70 11.83
C ASP A 67 -1.04 -4.63 11.03
N LEU A 68 -0.55 -4.34 9.82
CA LEU A 68 -1.21 -3.45 8.87
C LEU A 68 -1.84 -4.24 7.74
N VAL A 69 -3.17 -4.22 7.69
CA VAL A 69 -3.95 -4.83 6.61
C VAL A 69 -4.51 -3.73 5.71
N ARG A 70 -4.34 -3.91 4.40
CA ARG A 70 -4.98 -3.05 3.39
C ARG A 70 -6.11 -3.83 2.70
N HIS A 71 -7.34 -3.39 2.90
CA HIS A 71 -8.50 -3.91 2.16
C HIS A 71 -8.68 -3.19 0.82
N VAL A 72 -8.68 -3.95 -0.27
CA VAL A 72 -8.95 -3.43 -1.62
C VAL A 72 -10.17 -4.13 -2.17
N ASP A 73 -11.25 -3.38 -2.32
CA ASP A 73 -12.54 -3.91 -2.77
C ASP A 73 -12.85 -3.47 -4.20
N VAL A 74 -13.50 -4.34 -4.96
CA VAL A 74 -14.05 -4.00 -6.27
C VAL A 74 -15.53 -3.66 -6.09
N LEU A 75 -15.88 -2.42 -6.44
CA LEU A 75 -17.27 -1.97 -6.46
C LEU A 75 -17.80 -2.02 -7.90
N ALA A 76 -18.85 -2.82 -8.11
CA ALA A 76 -19.53 -2.92 -9.38
C ALA A 76 -21.03 -2.88 -9.16
N ARG A 77 -21.75 -2.19 -10.06
CA ARG A 77 -23.20 -2.24 -10.06
C ARG A 77 -23.69 -3.61 -10.56
N PRO A 78 -24.81 -4.14 -10.04
CA PRO A 78 -25.32 -5.44 -10.46
C PRO A 78 -25.59 -5.56 -11.97
N ASP A 79 -26.10 -4.50 -12.60
CA ASP A 79 -26.33 -4.41 -14.04
C ASP A 79 -25.02 -4.43 -14.85
N ALA A 80 -23.96 -3.83 -14.33
CA ALA A 80 -22.63 -3.91 -14.93
C ALA A 80 -22.10 -5.35 -14.97
N LEU A 81 -22.43 -6.19 -13.98
CA LEU A 81 -22.01 -7.59 -13.93
C LEU A 81 -22.70 -8.49 -14.97
N ALA A 82 -23.76 -7.99 -15.62
CA ALA A 82 -24.40 -8.69 -16.74
C ALA A 82 -23.49 -8.73 -18.00
N TYR A 83 -22.57 -7.79 -18.13
CA TYR A 83 -21.67 -7.70 -19.28
C TYR A 83 -20.48 -8.67 -19.16
N THR A 84 -20.24 -9.45 -20.21
CA THR A 84 -19.12 -10.39 -20.29
C THR A 84 -17.76 -9.70 -20.12
N SER A 85 -17.59 -8.50 -20.69
CA SER A 85 -16.37 -7.70 -20.55
C SER A 85 -16.09 -7.34 -19.09
N VAL A 86 -17.10 -6.90 -18.34
CA VAL A 86 -16.98 -6.54 -16.92
C VAL A 86 -16.62 -7.77 -16.09
N ARG A 87 -17.30 -8.90 -16.29
CA ARG A 87 -16.95 -10.16 -15.59
C ARG A 87 -15.53 -10.61 -15.87
N ARG A 88 -15.05 -10.41 -17.10
CA ARG A 88 -13.66 -10.72 -17.48
C ARG A 88 -12.66 -9.86 -16.73
N VAL A 89 -12.88 -8.54 -16.67
CA VAL A 89 -12.03 -7.62 -15.91
C VAL A 89 -12.04 -7.96 -14.42
N LEU A 90 -13.22 -8.21 -13.84
CA LEU A 90 -13.35 -8.59 -12.43
C LEU A 90 -12.53 -9.85 -12.12
N ARG A 91 -12.62 -10.90 -12.95
CA ARG A 91 -11.81 -12.11 -12.80
C ARG A 91 -10.31 -11.80 -12.87
N THR A 92 -9.88 -11.00 -13.85
CA THR A 92 -8.47 -10.60 -13.95
C THR A 92 -7.99 -9.86 -12.71
N LEU A 93 -8.81 -8.95 -12.15
CA LEU A 93 -8.47 -8.23 -10.91
C LEU A 93 -8.37 -9.20 -9.72
N GLN A 94 -9.29 -10.16 -9.61
CA GLN A 94 -9.26 -11.20 -8.58
C GLN A 94 -7.99 -12.06 -8.69
N ASP A 95 -7.61 -12.46 -9.91
CA ASP A 95 -6.39 -13.23 -10.16
C ASP A 95 -5.12 -12.44 -9.81
N VAL A 96 -5.08 -11.14 -10.10
CA VAL A 96 -3.99 -10.25 -9.66
C VAL A 96 -3.95 -10.16 -8.13
N ALA A 97 -5.09 -9.94 -7.48
CA ALA A 97 -5.16 -9.84 -6.02
C ALA A 97 -4.70 -11.13 -5.33
N ALA A 98 -5.15 -12.30 -5.80
CA ALA A 98 -4.73 -13.60 -5.26
C ALA A 98 -3.21 -13.80 -5.36
N ARG A 99 -2.60 -13.43 -6.49
CA ARG A 99 -1.14 -13.48 -6.66
C ARG A 99 -0.40 -12.59 -5.66
N LEU A 100 -0.87 -11.36 -5.46
CA LEU A 100 -0.27 -10.41 -4.51
C LEU A 100 -0.41 -10.87 -3.05
N GLN A 101 -1.47 -11.62 -2.71
CA GLN A 101 -1.65 -12.24 -1.40
C GLN A 101 -0.72 -13.45 -1.19
N SER A 102 -0.47 -14.23 -2.23
CA SER A 102 0.37 -15.44 -2.17
C SER A 102 1.89 -15.19 -2.19
N ASP A 103 2.34 -13.97 -2.50
CA ASP A 103 3.75 -13.60 -2.50
C ASP A 103 4.38 -13.86 -1.11
N PRO A 104 5.45 -14.67 -0.97
CA PRO A 104 6.03 -15.10 0.31
C PRO A 104 6.56 -13.96 1.21
N LEU A 105 6.64 -12.72 0.71
CA LEU A 105 6.81 -11.54 1.57
C LEU A 105 5.54 -11.13 2.34
N SER A 106 4.44 -11.90 2.20
CA SER A 106 3.15 -11.71 2.88
C SER A 106 3.00 -12.55 4.15
N SER A 107 3.94 -13.45 4.44
CA SER A 107 3.89 -14.24 5.67
C SER A 107 4.34 -13.39 6.86
N PRO A 108 3.53 -13.31 7.94
CA PRO A 108 4.01 -12.73 9.19
C PRO A 108 5.14 -13.62 9.71
N ARG A 109 6.31 -13.03 9.97
CA ARG A 109 7.37 -13.63 10.77
C ARG A 109 7.39 -12.96 12.12
#